data_AF-A0A1S8CC53-F1
#
_entry.id   AF-A0A1S8CC53-F1
#
_cell.length_a   1.000
_cell.length_b   1.000
_cell.length_c   1.000
_cell.angle_alpha   90.00
_cell.angle_beta   90.00
_cell.angle_gamma   90.00
#
_symmetry.space_group_name_H-M   'P 1'
#
loop_
_entity.id
_entity.type
_entity.pdbx_description
1 polymer ?
#
loop_
_entity_poly.entity_id
_entity_poly.type
_entity_poly.pdbx_seq_one_letter_code
_entity_poly.pdbx_strand_id
1 'polypeptide(L)'
;QLHLGRRVTAVTGTSVTTERGTTGARAVVLATDPDTAAELVAGLDASAPRQVTTHLHVLPHSPWADPLIVLGEPGGQMVNSSVVSDAQPAYSPDGRALVASSTLAPTREADVREEIARAHGVATSDLAHLTTVTVTGAQPAATPPLQHRRPVDLGGGLFVCGDHRDTPSIQGAMASGRRTAHAVLARLRGGPPDPPPGPAPLERA
;
A
#
# COMPACT_ATOMS: atom_id res chain seq x y z
N GLN A 1 19.00 -10.96 10.30
CA GLN A 1 18.35 -12.26 10.09
C GLN A 1 16.93 -11.99 9.58
N LEU A 2 16.46 -12.73 8.59
CA LEU A 2 15.10 -12.61 8.06
C LEU A 2 14.37 -13.94 8.32
N HIS A 3 13.19 -13.87 8.95
CA HIS A 3 12.39 -15.04 9.28
C HIS A 3 11.05 -14.93 8.56
N LEU A 4 10.82 -15.78 7.56
CA LEU A 4 9.57 -15.84 6.79
C LEU A 4 8.65 -16.94 7.34
N GLY A 5 7.35 -16.80 7.09
CA GLY A 5 6.35 -17.80 7.52
C GLY A 5 6.20 -17.91 9.04
N ARG A 6 6.58 -16.87 9.79
CA ARG A 6 6.45 -16.80 11.25
C ARG A 6 5.48 -15.71 11.63
N ARG A 7 4.34 -16.08 12.21
CA ARG A 7 3.33 -15.11 12.62
C ARG A 7 3.68 -14.58 14.00
N VAL A 8 3.75 -13.27 14.13
CA VAL A 8 3.83 -12.61 15.44
C VAL A 8 2.45 -12.66 16.07
N THR A 9 2.37 -13.16 17.31
CA THR A 9 1.11 -13.30 18.06
C THR A 9 1.02 -12.35 19.25
N ALA A 10 2.15 -11.82 19.72
CA ALA A 10 2.19 -10.78 20.74
C ALA A 10 3.47 -9.95 20.64
N VAL A 11 3.39 -8.68 21.04
CA VAL A 11 4.53 -7.75 21.08
C VAL A 11 4.53 -6.95 22.38
N THR A 12 5.73 -6.60 22.84
CA THR A 12 5.97 -5.53 23.81
C THR A 12 7.06 -4.63 23.26
N GLY A 13 7.40 -3.53 23.95
CA GLY A 13 8.54 -2.70 23.54
C GLY A 13 9.91 -3.40 23.63
N THR A 14 9.98 -4.59 24.23
CA THR A 14 11.23 -5.33 24.43
C THR A 14 11.16 -6.79 24.01
N SER A 15 10.05 -7.25 23.41
CA SER A 15 9.92 -8.65 23.00
C SER A 15 8.92 -8.85 21.87
N VAL A 16 9.18 -9.88 21.05
CA VAL A 16 8.26 -10.37 20.01
C VAL A 16 8.01 -11.85 20.26
N THR A 17 6.75 -12.26 20.30
CA THR A 17 6.33 -13.66 20.50
C THR A 17 5.76 -14.24 19.20
N THR A 18 6.17 -15.46 18.89
CA THR A 18 5.73 -16.26 17.74
C THR A 18 5.41 -17.67 18.19
N GLU A 19 4.92 -18.52 17.28
CA GLU A 19 4.73 -19.95 17.54
C GLU A 19 6.04 -20.71 17.87
N ARG A 20 7.20 -20.12 17.56
CA ARG A 20 8.53 -20.69 17.85
C ARG A 20 9.13 -20.18 19.17
N GLY A 21 8.40 -19.37 19.92
CA GLY A 21 8.84 -18.77 21.18
C GLY A 21 9.03 -17.26 21.11
N THR A 22 9.65 -16.70 22.15
CA THR A 22 9.81 -15.26 22.36
C THR A 22 11.24 -14.82 22.12
N THR A 23 11.40 -13.74 21.36
CA THR A 23 12.69 -13.08 21.10
C THR A 23 12.73 -11.74 21.83
N GLY A 24 13.74 -11.52 22.67
CA GLY A 24 13.99 -10.23 23.33
C GLY A 24 14.65 -9.21 22.40
N ALA A 25 14.33 -7.94 22.58
CA ALA A 25 14.86 -6.81 21.84
C ALA A 25 15.00 -5.57 22.74
N ARG A 26 15.81 -4.60 22.31
CA ARG A 26 15.94 -3.30 23.00
C ARG A 26 14.91 -2.27 22.55
N ALA A 27 14.29 -2.51 21.40
CA ALA A 27 13.19 -1.76 20.81
C ALA A 27 12.47 -2.68 19.81
N VAL A 28 11.15 -2.49 19.66
CA VAL A 28 10.32 -3.27 18.72
C VAL A 28 9.62 -2.30 17.77
N VAL A 29 9.67 -2.60 16.47
CA VAL A 29 8.97 -1.84 15.44
C VAL A 29 7.88 -2.71 14.84
N LEU A 30 6.64 -2.24 14.91
CA LEU A 30 5.48 -2.82 14.26
C LEU A 30 5.33 -2.23 12.86
N ALA A 31 5.57 -3.06 11.84
CA ALA A 31 5.47 -2.69 10.42
C ALA A 31 4.44 -3.55 9.68
N THR A 32 3.35 -3.91 10.37
CA THR A 32 2.25 -4.71 9.83
C THR A 32 1.22 -3.84 9.13
N ASP A 33 0.25 -4.46 8.47
CA ASP A 33 -0.95 -3.76 8.03
C ASP A 33 -1.73 -3.18 9.25
N PRO A 34 -2.61 -2.19 9.01
CA PRO A 34 -3.31 -1.47 10.07
C PRO A 34 -4.15 -2.36 10.98
N ASP A 35 -4.86 -3.33 10.41
CA ASP A 35 -5.78 -4.19 11.16
C ASP A 35 -4.98 -5.13 12.08
N THR A 36 -3.93 -5.77 11.55
CA THR A 36 -2.99 -6.57 12.36
C THR A 36 -2.32 -5.72 13.45
N ALA A 37 -2.03 -4.45 13.18
CA ALA A 37 -1.42 -3.56 14.16
C ALA A 37 -2.35 -3.28 15.34
N ALA A 38 -3.64 -3.05 15.06
CA ALA A 38 -4.69 -2.85 16.06
C ALA A 38 -4.97 -4.13 16.87
N GLU A 39 -4.86 -5.31 16.26
CA GLU A 39 -4.95 -6.60 16.97
C GLU A 39 -3.80 -6.81 17.96
N LEU A 40 -2.57 -6.45 17.57
CA LEU A 40 -1.37 -6.67 18.38
C LEU A 40 -1.18 -5.64 19.50
N VAL A 41 -1.72 -4.43 19.35
CA VAL A 41 -1.50 -3.32 20.27
C VAL A 41 -2.82 -2.64 20.62
N ALA A 42 -3.28 -2.86 21.84
CA ALA A 42 -4.51 -2.25 22.36
C ALA A 42 -4.44 -0.70 22.29
N GLY A 43 -5.53 -0.09 21.83
CA GLY A 43 -5.65 1.36 21.70
C GLY A 43 -5.03 1.95 20.42
N LEU A 44 -4.42 1.12 19.57
CA LEU A 44 -3.97 1.58 18.25
C LEU A 44 -5.14 1.61 17.28
N ASP A 45 -5.59 2.82 16.93
CA ASP A 45 -6.59 3.01 15.87
C ASP A 45 -5.90 3.05 14.50
N ALA A 46 -6.05 1.95 13.76
CA ALA A 46 -5.49 1.73 12.45
C ALA A 46 -6.40 0.77 11.68
N SER A 47 -6.89 1.18 10.51
CA SER A 47 -7.63 0.29 9.60
C SER A 47 -7.35 0.58 8.13
N ALA A 48 -7.34 -0.46 7.30
CA ALA A 48 -7.23 -0.40 5.84
C ALA A 48 -8.54 -0.81 5.16
N PRO A 49 -9.65 -0.08 5.34
CA PRO A 49 -10.95 -0.53 4.83
C PRO A 49 -11.10 -0.37 3.31
N ARG A 50 -10.11 0.22 2.62
CA ARG A 50 -10.18 0.40 1.16
C ARG A 50 -9.64 -0.84 0.48
N GLN A 51 -10.47 -1.44 -0.35
CA GLN A 51 -10.11 -2.56 -1.19
C GLN A 51 -9.92 -2.14 -2.64
N VAL A 52 -9.19 -2.97 -3.40
CA VAL A 52 -9.01 -2.81 -4.85
C VAL A 52 -9.09 -4.18 -5.51
N THR A 53 -9.83 -4.27 -6.61
CA THR A 53 -9.78 -5.44 -7.51
C THR A 53 -9.13 -5.02 -8.81
N THR A 54 -8.04 -5.69 -9.20
CA THR A 54 -7.37 -5.45 -10.48
C THR A 54 -7.57 -6.65 -11.39
N HIS A 55 -8.12 -6.39 -12.57
CA HIS A 55 -8.19 -7.33 -13.67
C HIS A 55 -6.97 -7.12 -14.57
N LEU A 56 -6.18 -8.17 -14.74
CA LEU A 56 -5.04 -8.17 -15.64
C LEU A 56 -5.44 -8.85 -16.95
N HIS A 57 -5.22 -8.15 -18.05
CA HIS A 57 -5.46 -8.64 -19.40
C HIS A 57 -4.19 -8.53 -20.24
N VAL A 58 -4.07 -9.40 -21.23
CA VAL A 58 -3.05 -9.33 -22.26
C VAL A 58 -3.71 -8.91 -23.56
N LEU A 59 -3.18 -7.85 -24.18
CA LEU A 59 -3.53 -7.41 -25.52
C LEU A 59 -2.39 -7.78 -26.50
N PRO A 60 -2.69 -8.02 -27.79
CA PRO A 60 -1.66 -8.31 -28.79
C PRO A 60 -0.58 -7.23 -28.90
N HIS A 61 -0.96 -5.96 -28.77
CA HIS A 61 -0.08 -4.79 -28.75
C HIS A 61 -0.71 -3.70 -27.88
N SER A 62 0.06 -2.67 -27.50
CA SER A 62 -0.51 -1.52 -26.80
C SER A 62 -1.52 -0.80 -27.70
N PRO A 63 -2.69 -0.38 -27.17
CA PRO A 63 -3.65 0.43 -27.90
C PRO A 63 -3.26 1.92 -27.93
N TRP A 64 -2.25 2.35 -27.17
CA TRP A 64 -1.82 3.74 -27.05
C TRP A 64 -0.41 3.95 -27.60
N ALA A 65 -0.13 5.16 -28.10
CA ALA A 65 1.21 5.54 -28.55
C ALA A 65 2.14 5.91 -27.40
N ASP A 66 1.58 6.38 -26.28
CA ASP A 66 2.30 6.85 -25.10
C ASP A 66 1.85 6.06 -23.86
N PRO A 67 2.73 5.93 -22.84
CA PRO A 67 2.38 5.30 -21.56
C PRO A 67 1.44 6.21 -20.76
N LEU A 68 0.15 5.88 -20.77
CA LEU A 68 -0.91 6.70 -20.17
C LEU A 68 -1.71 5.93 -19.10
N ILE A 69 -2.32 6.70 -18.19
CA ILE A 69 -3.38 6.21 -17.31
C ILE A 69 -4.72 6.56 -17.95
N VAL A 70 -5.53 5.55 -18.21
CA VAL A 70 -6.91 5.70 -18.67
C VAL A 70 -7.81 5.78 -17.44
N LEU A 71 -8.66 6.81 -17.36
CA LEU A 71 -9.58 6.99 -16.24
C LEU A 71 -10.92 6.33 -16.55
N GLY A 72 -11.57 5.80 -15.51
CA GLY A 72 -12.96 5.38 -15.60
C GLY A 72 -13.91 6.55 -15.81
N GLU A 73 -15.10 6.25 -16.32
CA GLU A 73 -16.16 7.23 -16.54
C GLU A 73 -17.15 7.27 -15.37
N PRO A 74 -17.79 8.43 -15.09
CA PRO A 74 -18.85 8.49 -14.09
C PRO A 74 -19.94 7.45 -14.34
N GLY A 75 -20.29 6.68 -13.30
CA GLY A 75 -21.28 5.59 -13.37
C GLY A 75 -20.70 4.23 -13.80
N GLY A 76 -19.42 4.18 -14.20
CA GLY A 76 -18.68 2.94 -14.44
C GLY A 76 -18.16 2.28 -13.15
N GLN A 77 -17.67 1.06 -13.28
CA GLN A 77 -17.05 0.30 -12.17
C GLN A 77 -15.52 0.43 -12.16
N MET A 78 -14.91 0.63 -13.33
CA MET A 78 -13.49 0.86 -13.46
C MET A 78 -13.15 2.25 -12.93
N VAL A 79 -12.07 2.38 -12.16
CA VAL A 79 -11.57 3.69 -11.71
C VAL A 79 -10.35 4.14 -12.49
N ASN A 80 -9.48 3.21 -12.87
CA ASN A 80 -8.37 3.46 -13.77
C ASN A 80 -7.95 2.18 -14.48
N SER A 81 -7.24 2.35 -15.59
CA SER A 81 -6.51 1.30 -16.29
C SER A 81 -5.18 1.84 -16.80
N SER A 82 -4.18 0.97 -16.92
CA SER A 82 -2.91 1.30 -17.55
C SER A 82 -2.30 0.07 -18.21
N VAL A 83 -1.57 0.30 -19.30
CA VAL A 83 -0.73 -0.73 -19.92
C VAL A 83 0.61 -0.72 -19.19
N VAL A 84 0.75 -1.53 -18.14
CA VAL A 84 1.93 -1.47 -17.25
C VAL A 84 3.23 -1.89 -17.95
N SER A 85 3.13 -2.66 -19.04
CA SER A 85 4.27 -3.01 -19.89
C SER A 85 4.80 -1.82 -20.70
N ASP A 86 4.02 -0.77 -20.93
CA ASP A 86 4.49 0.41 -21.66
C ASP A 86 5.45 1.25 -20.79
N ALA A 87 5.22 1.26 -19.47
CA ALA A 87 6.11 1.90 -18.51
C ALA A 87 7.33 1.04 -18.15
N GLN A 88 7.18 -0.29 -18.17
CA GLN A 88 8.24 -1.24 -17.87
C GLN A 88 8.14 -2.46 -18.81
N PRO A 89 8.86 -2.45 -19.95
CA PRO A 89 8.79 -3.52 -20.94
C PRO A 89 9.13 -4.91 -20.40
N ALA A 90 9.96 -5.01 -19.36
CA ALA A 90 10.32 -6.28 -18.75
C ALA A 90 9.15 -7.02 -18.07
N TYR A 91 8.01 -6.36 -17.85
CA TYR A 91 6.78 -7.02 -17.39
C TYR A 91 6.09 -7.86 -18.48
N SER A 92 6.53 -7.75 -19.72
CA SER A 92 6.07 -8.57 -20.84
C SER A 92 7.22 -9.35 -21.47
N PRO A 93 7.38 -10.65 -21.16
CA PRO A 93 8.49 -11.43 -21.71
C PRO A 93 8.37 -11.71 -23.21
N ASP A 94 7.18 -11.51 -23.80
CA ASP A 94 6.89 -11.78 -25.21
C ASP A 94 6.43 -10.55 -26.01
N GLY A 95 6.56 -9.36 -25.42
CA GLY A 95 6.26 -8.08 -26.09
C GLY A 95 4.78 -7.75 -26.23
N ARG A 96 3.87 -8.60 -25.75
CA ARG A 96 2.43 -8.29 -25.70
C ARG A 96 2.13 -7.23 -24.62
N ALA A 97 1.03 -6.50 -24.76
CA ALA A 97 0.67 -5.47 -23.80
C ALA A 97 0.00 -6.07 -22.56
N LEU A 98 0.56 -5.79 -21.37
CA LEU A 98 -0.05 -6.17 -20.08
C LEU A 98 -0.87 -5.00 -19.55
N VAL A 99 -2.19 -5.15 -19.55
CA VAL A 99 -3.16 -4.16 -19.06
C VAL A 99 -3.54 -4.49 -17.63
N ALA A 100 -3.59 -3.48 -16.77
CA ALA A 100 -4.08 -3.57 -15.39
C ALA A 100 -5.21 -2.56 -15.18
N SER A 101 -6.43 -3.08 -15.01
CA SER A 101 -7.65 -2.29 -14.83
C SER A 101 -8.20 -2.48 -13.42
N SER A 102 -8.41 -1.40 -12.67
CA SER A 102 -8.76 -1.46 -11.25
C SER A 102 -10.19 -0.98 -10.99
N THR A 103 -10.87 -1.63 -10.03
CA THR A 103 -12.15 -1.25 -9.46
C THR A 103 -12.02 -1.13 -7.93
N LEU A 104 -12.93 -0.37 -7.30
CA LEU A 104 -12.93 -0.17 -5.83
C LEU A 104 -13.87 -1.13 -5.07
N ALA A 105 -14.43 -2.12 -5.76
CA ALA A 105 -15.30 -3.15 -5.21
C ALA A 105 -14.85 -4.53 -5.72
N PRO A 106 -15.31 -5.65 -5.11
CA PRO A 106 -15.12 -6.96 -5.71
C PRO A 106 -15.95 -7.04 -6.99
N THR A 107 -15.30 -7.25 -8.13
CA THR A 107 -15.95 -7.39 -9.43
C THR A 107 -15.47 -8.66 -10.11
N ARG A 108 -16.33 -9.30 -10.92
CA ARG A 108 -15.87 -10.37 -11.81
C ARG A 108 -15.35 -9.74 -13.09
N GLU A 109 -14.41 -10.40 -13.75
CA GLU A 109 -13.83 -9.88 -15.00
C GLU A 109 -14.91 -9.64 -16.07
N ALA A 110 -15.87 -10.56 -16.21
CA ALA A 110 -16.96 -10.44 -17.17
C ALA A 110 -17.83 -9.18 -16.94
N ASP A 111 -17.92 -8.69 -15.71
CA ASP A 111 -18.77 -7.53 -15.36
C ASP A 111 -18.16 -6.21 -15.82
N VAL A 112 -16.85 -6.17 -16.08
CA VAL A 112 -16.10 -4.95 -16.41
C VAL A 112 -15.40 -5.03 -17.77
N ARG A 113 -15.43 -6.19 -18.43
CA ARG A 113 -14.74 -6.43 -19.71
C ARG A 113 -15.14 -5.44 -20.80
N GLU A 114 -16.44 -5.19 -20.94
CA GLU A 114 -16.96 -4.24 -21.93
C GLU A 114 -16.51 -2.81 -21.65
N GLU A 115 -16.50 -2.42 -20.38
CA GLU A 115 -16.01 -1.09 -19.94
C GLU A 115 -14.52 -0.92 -20.23
N ILE A 116 -13.70 -1.93 -19.91
CA ILE A 116 -12.26 -1.93 -20.17
C ILE A 116 -12.00 -1.86 -21.68
N ALA A 117 -12.66 -2.71 -22.48
CA ALA A 117 -12.49 -2.73 -23.92
C ALA A 117 -12.82 -1.38 -24.56
N ARG A 118 -13.96 -0.79 -24.16
CA ARG A 118 -14.40 0.53 -24.63
C ARG A 118 -13.40 1.62 -24.25
N ALA A 119 -12.92 1.62 -23.01
CA ALA A 119 -11.97 2.63 -22.52
C ALA A 119 -10.64 2.62 -23.28
N HIS A 120 -10.22 1.45 -23.78
CA HIS A 120 -9.02 1.29 -24.60
C HIS A 120 -9.26 1.33 -26.11
N GLY A 121 -10.52 1.42 -26.57
CA GLY A 121 -10.85 1.37 -27.99
C GLY A 121 -10.51 0.04 -28.66
N VAL A 122 -10.56 -1.08 -27.93
CA VAL A 122 -10.22 -2.43 -28.42
C VAL A 122 -11.44 -3.34 -28.44
N ALA A 123 -11.36 -4.46 -29.17
CA ALA A 123 -12.42 -5.47 -29.12
C ALA A 123 -12.38 -6.23 -27.79
N THR A 124 -13.55 -6.60 -27.27
CA THR A 124 -13.64 -7.45 -26.07
C THR A 124 -13.01 -8.83 -26.29
N SER A 125 -12.94 -9.31 -27.54
CA SER A 125 -12.24 -10.54 -27.91
C SER A 125 -10.73 -10.48 -27.72
N ASP A 126 -10.14 -9.28 -27.80
CA ASP A 126 -8.68 -9.10 -27.76
C ASP A 126 -8.14 -9.11 -26.33
N LEU A 127 -9.00 -8.84 -25.34
CA LEU A 127 -8.68 -8.87 -23.92
C LEU A 127 -8.49 -10.32 -23.41
N ALA A 128 -7.33 -10.92 -23.63
CA ALA A 128 -7.03 -12.21 -23.02
C ALA A 128 -6.89 -12.05 -21.50
N HIS A 129 -7.87 -12.51 -20.72
CA HIS A 129 -7.81 -12.41 -19.26
C HIS A 129 -6.67 -13.28 -18.73
N LEU A 130 -5.77 -12.66 -17.96
CA LEU A 130 -4.65 -13.35 -17.32
C LEU A 130 -5.00 -13.76 -15.90
N THR A 131 -5.42 -12.80 -15.08
CA THR A 131 -5.80 -13.04 -13.70
C THR A 131 -6.58 -11.87 -13.12
N THR A 132 -7.26 -12.10 -12.00
CA THR A 132 -7.90 -11.06 -11.21
C THR A 132 -7.42 -11.17 -9.78
N VAL A 133 -6.98 -10.04 -9.22
CA VAL A 133 -6.47 -9.96 -7.86
C VAL A 133 -7.30 -8.97 -7.08
N THR A 134 -7.90 -9.41 -5.98
CA THR A 134 -8.57 -8.54 -5.02
C THR A 134 -7.72 -8.42 -3.76
N VAL A 135 -7.37 -7.20 -3.40
CA VAL A 135 -6.71 -6.86 -2.14
C VAL A 135 -7.74 -6.18 -1.25
N THR A 136 -8.18 -6.87 -0.20
CA THR A 136 -9.27 -6.41 0.68
C THR A 136 -8.86 -5.28 1.63
N GLY A 137 -7.57 -5.22 1.98
CA GLY A 137 -6.96 -4.15 2.78
C GLY A 137 -5.90 -3.40 1.99
N ALA A 138 -6.26 -2.89 0.81
CA ALA A 138 -5.31 -2.31 -0.14
C ALA A 138 -4.71 -1.00 0.38
N GLN A 139 -5.52 -0.14 1.02
CA GLN A 139 -5.06 1.14 1.54
C GLN A 139 -5.82 1.60 2.80
N PRO A 140 -5.16 2.30 3.72
CA PRO A 140 -5.80 3.07 4.78
C PRO A 140 -6.76 4.13 4.22
N ALA A 141 -7.89 4.34 4.89
CA ALA A 141 -8.80 5.42 4.53
C ALA A 141 -8.22 6.80 4.95
N ALA A 142 -8.10 7.71 3.99
CA ALA A 142 -7.83 9.12 4.23
C ALA A 142 -9.14 9.90 4.35
N THR A 143 -9.75 9.92 5.54
CA THR A 143 -10.97 10.68 5.81
C THR A 143 -10.66 12.11 6.30
N PRO A 144 -11.54 13.10 6.03
CA PRO A 144 -11.45 14.41 6.67
C PRO A 144 -11.66 14.33 8.21
N PRO A 145 -10.95 15.14 9.02
CA PRO A 145 -9.82 15.98 8.63
C PRO A 145 -8.58 15.11 8.33
N LEU A 146 -7.90 15.42 7.23
CA LEU A 146 -6.76 14.63 6.78
C LEU A 146 -5.60 14.76 7.78
N GLN A 147 -5.19 13.63 8.35
CA GLN A 147 -4.03 13.56 9.23
C GLN A 147 -2.83 13.02 8.45
N HIS A 148 -2.05 13.93 7.86
CA HIS A 148 -0.88 13.57 7.04
C HIS A 148 0.24 12.84 7.79
N ARG A 149 0.26 12.94 9.12
CA ARG A 149 1.37 12.46 9.96
C ARG A 149 0.86 12.07 11.33
N ARG A 150 0.97 10.79 11.67
CA ARG A 150 0.66 10.25 13.00
C ARG A 150 1.94 9.96 13.80
N PRO A 151 1.87 9.89 15.14
CA PRO A 151 3.00 9.46 15.98
C PRO A 151 3.47 8.05 15.61
N VAL A 152 4.79 7.83 15.74
CA VAL A 152 5.45 6.55 15.45
C VAL A 152 6.05 5.88 16.68
N ASP A 153 6.22 6.63 17.77
CA ASP A 153 6.63 6.11 19.07
C ASP A 153 5.37 5.91 19.92
N LEU A 154 5.12 4.67 20.34
CA LEU A 154 3.98 4.30 21.18
C LEU A 154 4.36 4.26 22.68
N GLY A 155 5.61 4.59 23.01
CA GLY A 155 6.15 4.50 24.36
C GLY A 155 6.68 3.11 24.71
N GLY A 156 7.39 3.01 25.83
CA GLY A 156 7.88 1.72 26.35
C GLY A 156 8.90 0.98 25.47
N GLY A 157 9.42 1.60 24.41
CA GLY A 157 10.29 0.95 23.42
C GLY A 157 9.54 0.31 22.25
N LEU A 158 8.22 0.52 22.16
CA LEU A 158 7.38 0.05 21.06
C LEU A 158 7.15 1.18 20.06
N PHE A 159 7.35 0.88 18.78
CA PHE A 159 7.18 1.83 17.69
C PHE A 159 6.29 1.22 16.60
N VAL A 160 5.71 2.06 15.75
CA VAL A 160 4.87 1.66 14.63
C VAL A 160 5.24 2.44 13.37
N CYS A 161 5.21 1.77 12.22
CA CYS A 161 5.33 2.39 10.90
C CYS A 161 4.40 1.72 9.89
N GLY A 162 4.24 2.38 8.75
CA GLY A 162 3.32 1.98 7.69
C GLY A 162 2.70 3.20 7.03
N ASP A 163 2.03 2.98 5.90
CA ASP A 163 1.28 4.02 5.18
C ASP A 163 0.16 4.63 6.05
N HIS A 164 -0.41 3.86 6.98
CA HIS A 164 -1.37 4.31 7.99
C HIS A 164 -0.79 5.26 9.05
N ARG A 165 0.51 5.55 9.03
CA ARG A 165 1.18 6.52 9.92
C ARG A 165 1.59 7.82 9.23
N ASP A 166 1.51 7.89 7.90
CA ASP A 166 1.68 9.13 7.12
C ASP A 166 0.58 9.18 6.04
N THR A 167 0.95 9.26 4.75
CA THR A 167 -0.01 9.24 3.63
C THR A 167 -0.27 7.80 3.16
N PRO A 168 -1.50 7.43 2.77
CA PRO A 168 -1.84 6.11 2.19
C PRO A 168 -1.14 5.84 0.85
N SER A 169 0.15 5.56 0.88
CA SER A 169 0.99 5.35 -0.30
C SER A 169 2.29 4.64 0.07
N ILE A 170 2.98 4.11 -0.95
CA ILE A 170 4.33 3.55 -0.80
C ILE A 170 5.30 4.61 -0.22
N GLN A 171 5.21 5.85 -0.72
CA GLN A 171 6.06 6.95 -0.24
C GLN A 171 5.77 7.29 1.24
N GLY A 172 4.50 7.27 1.64
CA GLY A 172 4.09 7.45 3.03
C GLY A 172 4.59 6.34 3.94
N ALA A 173 4.52 5.08 3.51
CA ALA A 173 5.09 3.95 4.26
C ALA A 173 6.61 4.08 4.45
N MET A 174 7.34 4.45 3.39
CA MET A 174 8.79 4.66 3.49
C MET A 174 9.13 5.88 4.37
N ALA A 175 8.36 6.97 4.24
CA ALA A 175 8.53 8.17 5.06
C ALA A 175 8.33 7.84 6.54
N SER A 176 7.26 7.14 6.90
CA SER A 176 6.99 6.76 8.29
C SER A 176 8.05 5.79 8.81
N GLY A 177 8.48 4.80 8.02
CA GLY A 177 9.58 3.89 8.36
C GLY A 177 10.88 4.62 8.70
N ARG A 178 11.25 5.63 7.89
CA ARG A 178 12.42 6.48 8.17
C ARG A 178 12.28 7.24 9.49
N ARG A 179 11.12 7.82 9.77
CA ARG A 179 10.85 8.51 11.06
C ARG A 179 10.97 7.55 12.23
N THR A 180 10.41 6.35 12.10
CA THR A 180 10.47 5.31 13.13
C THR A 180 11.91 4.88 13.40
N ALA A 181 12.73 4.72 12.36
CA ALA A 181 14.15 4.41 12.53
C ALA A 181 14.89 5.51 13.33
N HIS A 182 14.61 6.79 13.06
CA HIS A 182 15.21 7.89 13.83
C HIS A 182 14.77 7.86 15.30
N ALA A 183 13.48 7.63 15.58
CA ALA A 183 12.96 7.54 16.94
C ALA A 183 13.59 6.36 17.73
N VAL A 184 13.72 5.20 17.08
CA VAL A 184 14.42 4.03 17.64
C VAL A 184 15.87 4.37 17.96
N LEU A 185 16.60 5.00 17.02
CA LEU A 185 18.00 5.36 17.24
C LEU A 185 18.17 6.36 18.38
N ALA A 186 17.31 7.37 18.49
CA ALA A 186 17.32 8.33 19.59
C ALA A 186 17.12 7.63 20.94
N ARG A 187 16.12 6.75 21.02
CA ARG A 187 15.81 5.94 22.21
C ARG A 187 16.96 5.02 22.62
N LEU A 188 17.64 4.38 21.66
CA LEU A 188 18.74 3.45 21.91
C LEU A 188 20.05 4.15 22.28
N ARG A 189 20.25 5.39 21.83
CA ARG A 189 21.40 6.25 22.15
C ARG A 189 21.25 7.01 23.46
N GLY A 190 20.04 7.08 24.02
CA GLY A 190 19.75 7.83 25.25
C GLY A 190 19.64 9.35 25.03
N GLY A 191 19.39 9.81 23.80
CA GLY A 191 19.26 11.23 23.48
C GLY A 191 17.85 11.79 23.75
N PRO A 192 17.71 13.09 24.04
CA PRO A 192 16.42 13.74 24.14
C PRO A 192 15.64 13.63 22.81
N PRO A 193 14.29 13.64 22.82
CA PRO A 193 13.50 13.57 21.60
C PRO A 193 13.82 14.72 20.65
N ASP A 194 13.83 14.46 19.34
CA ASP A 194 13.97 15.50 18.32
C ASP A 194 12.85 16.55 18.48
N PRO A 195 13.14 17.85 18.29
CA PRO A 195 12.10 18.87 18.27
C PRO A 195 11.07 18.55 17.16
N PRO A 196 9.79 18.90 17.36
CA PRO A 196 8.78 18.74 16.32
C PRO A 196 9.23 19.42 15.02
N PRO A 197 8.91 18.87 13.83
CA PRO A 197 9.27 19.53 12.59
C PRO A 197 8.65 20.93 12.58
N GLY A 198 9.47 21.93 12.25
CA GLY A 198 8.98 23.28 12.00
C GLY A 198 7.92 23.30 10.90
N PRO A 199 7.09 24.35 10.84
CA PRO A 199 6.12 24.51 9.76
C PRO A 199 6.83 24.39 8.41
N ALA A 200 6.23 23.64 7.48
CA ALA A 200 6.73 23.54 6.12
C ALA A 200 6.91 24.94 5.52
N PRO A 201 7.99 25.20 4.76
CA PRO A 201 8.14 26.48 4.08
C PRO A 201 6.91 26.70 3.19
N LEU A 202 6.31 27.89 3.30
CA LEU A 202 5.33 28.35 2.33
C LEU A 202 6.07 28.44 0.97
N GLU A 203 5.82 27.48 0.09
CA GLU A 203 6.21 27.58 -1.31
C GLU A 203 5.59 28.88 -1.86
N ARG A 204 6.45 29.81 -2.26
CA ARG A 204 6.03 31.03 -2.93
C ARG A 204 5.58 30.66 -4.34
N ALA A 205 4.36 31.11 -4.68
CA ALA A 205 3.78 31.09 -6.02
C ALA A 205 4.66 31.83 -7.04
#